data_AF-A0A9D8WQI4-F1
#
_entry.id   AF-A0A9D8WQI4-F1
#
_cell.length_a   1.000
_cell.length_b   1.000
_cell.length_c   1.000
_cell.angle_alpha   90.00
_cell.angle_beta   90.00
_cell.angle_gamma   90.00
#
_symmetry.space_group_name_H-M   'P 1'
#
loop_
_entity.id
_entity.type
_entity.pdbx_description
1 polymer ?
#
loop_
_entity_poly.entity_id
_entity_poly.type
_entity_poly.pdbx_seq_one_letter_code
_entity_poly.pdbx_strand_id
1 'polypeptide(L)'
;ACRYAINDGSKTENIPSTKDILYEGGGPNWSGRVPAFDGKIYRWGAGSEYGSWLFRVYEYFEYSDKIAGIGWVHIIYQPFTAEETLLCRAEAELYLGQSDKAIQDLEFWTASKQIDAPLTQEKIDNKYKGTPESNIWVNDMHPQQMSSQFKVLNEQETNVLNCILHFRRIETMFEGLRWFDIKRYGITVHHAYRGPVEDEIHHDYLQWNDPRRVLQIPNNVIAAGYPSTDRTQTLPDQSSVMTSNPILAE
;
A
#
# COMPACT_ATOMS: atom_id res chain seq x y z
N ALA A 1 0.88 -1.31 -6.14
CA ALA A 1 -0.52 -1.76 -6.18
C ALA A 1 -0.88 -2.28 -4.80
N CYS A 2 -2.03 -1.88 -4.25
CA CYS A 2 -2.39 -2.07 -2.85
C CYS A 2 -2.61 -3.55 -2.53
N ARG A 3 -3.03 -3.84 -1.30
CA ARG A 3 -3.64 -5.11 -0.91
C ARG A 3 -4.74 -5.59 -1.88
N TYR A 4 -5.25 -4.67 -2.71
CA TYR A 4 -5.99 -4.86 -3.95
C TYR A 4 -5.20 -4.18 -5.07
N ALA A 5 -4.62 -4.93 -6.00
CA ALA A 5 -4.18 -4.33 -7.26
C ALA A 5 -5.43 -3.96 -8.09
N ILE A 6 -5.45 -2.74 -8.63
CA ILE A 6 -6.31 -2.19 -9.69
C ILE A 6 -7.67 -2.90 -9.88
N ASN A 7 -8.75 -2.41 -9.23
CA ASN A 7 -10.11 -2.69 -9.70
C ASN A 7 -10.33 -1.83 -10.95
N ASP A 8 -10.56 -2.46 -12.10
CA ASP A 8 -10.72 -1.82 -13.41
C ASP A 8 -12.18 -1.53 -13.80
N GLY A 9 -13.10 -1.44 -12.84
CA GLY A 9 -14.34 -0.67 -13.06
C GLY A 9 -15.65 -1.45 -13.11
N SER A 10 -15.91 -2.37 -12.17
CA SER A 10 -17.31 -2.58 -11.76
C SER A 10 -17.54 -2.68 -10.26
N LYS A 11 -18.60 -1.98 -9.85
CA LYS A 11 -19.18 -1.88 -8.49
C LYS A 11 -20.00 -3.11 -8.09
N THR A 12 -19.83 -4.24 -8.78
CA THR A 12 -20.70 -5.42 -8.64
C THR A 12 -20.23 -6.36 -7.52
N GLU A 13 -18.96 -6.32 -7.15
CA GLU A 13 -18.44 -6.92 -5.92
C GLU A 13 -18.03 -5.80 -4.94
N ASN A 14 -18.30 -5.99 -3.65
CA ASN A 14 -18.00 -5.03 -2.57
C ASN A 14 -16.49 -4.85 -2.29
N ILE A 15 -15.62 -5.05 -3.27
CA ILE A 15 -14.16 -4.91 -3.12
C ILE A 15 -13.76 -3.47 -3.42
N PRO A 16 -13.36 -2.69 -2.41
CA PRO A 16 -12.99 -1.29 -2.60
C PRO A 16 -11.75 -1.20 -3.48
N SER A 17 -11.82 -0.36 -4.52
CA SER A 17 -10.67 -0.13 -5.38
C SER A 17 -9.54 0.57 -4.61
N THR A 18 -8.32 0.52 -5.14
CA THR A 18 -7.21 1.34 -4.61
C THR A 18 -7.58 2.83 -4.58
N LYS A 19 -8.38 3.30 -5.54
CA LYS A 19 -8.90 4.67 -5.58
C LYS A 19 -9.82 4.92 -4.38
N ASP A 20 -10.79 4.05 -4.14
CA ASP A 20 -11.76 4.24 -3.06
C ASP A 20 -11.07 4.24 -1.70
N ILE A 21 -10.07 3.38 -1.53
CA ILE A 21 -9.25 3.33 -0.30
C ILE A 21 -8.40 4.60 -0.16
N LEU A 22 -7.61 4.99 -1.16
CA LEU A 22 -6.67 6.11 -1.00
C LEU A 22 -7.31 7.50 -1.12
N TYR A 23 -8.39 7.63 -1.87
CA TYR A 23 -9.01 8.91 -2.22
C TYR A 23 -10.31 9.20 -1.47
N GLU A 24 -11.15 8.19 -1.24
CA GLU A 24 -12.46 8.36 -0.59
C GLU A 24 -12.47 7.86 0.86
N GLY A 25 -11.54 6.96 1.21
CA GLY A 25 -11.60 6.18 2.43
C GLY A 25 -11.17 6.89 3.72
N GLY A 26 -10.56 8.08 3.66
CA GLY A 26 -10.16 8.84 4.85
C GLY A 26 -9.11 8.16 5.72
N GLY A 27 -8.61 8.89 6.70
CA GLY A 27 -7.66 8.39 7.70
C GLY A 27 -8.22 8.45 9.12
N PRO A 28 -7.37 8.19 10.13
CA PRO A 28 -7.78 8.29 11.52
C PRO A 28 -8.13 9.73 11.95
N ASN A 29 -7.49 10.75 11.37
CA ASN A 29 -7.73 12.16 11.70
C ASN A 29 -8.12 13.04 10.50
N TRP A 30 -8.49 12.47 9.35
CA TRP A 30 -9.05 13.23 8.22
C TRP A 30 -10.18 12.45 7.55
N SER A 31 -11.09 13.19 6.91
CA SER A 31 -12.21 12.62 6.15
C SER A 31 -11.95 12.76 4.65
N GLY A 32 -12.23 11.70 3.89
CA GLY A 32 -12.02 11.70 2.44
C GLY A 32 -10.53 11.74 2.06
N ARG A 33 -10.17 12.65 1.15
CA ARG A 33 -8.79 12.77 0.66
C ARG A 33 -7.92 13.61 1.58
N VAL A 34 -6.63 13.31 1.58
CA VAL A 34 -5.63 14.12 2.26
C VAL A 34 -5.51 15.50 1.57
N PRO A 35 -5.66 16.63 2.28
CA PRO A 35 -5.73 17.97 1.68
C PRO A 35 -4.52 18.33 0.79
N ALA A 36 -3.30 17.98 1.20
CA ALA A 36 -2.09 18.25 0.40
C ALA A 36 -2.09 17.58 -1.00
N PHE A 37 -2.93 16.56 -1.21
CA PHE A 37 -3.08 15.81 -2.45
C PHE A 37 -4.37 16.14 -3.21
N ASP A 38 -5.12 17.15 -2.79
CA ASP A 38 -6.34 17.58 -3.47
C ASP A 38 -6.08 18.02 -4.92
N GLY A 39 -6.84 17.44 -5.86
CA GLY A 39 -6.69 17.68 -7.30
C GLY A 39 -5.43 17.07 -7.93
N LYS A 40 -4.62 16.32 -7.16
CA LYS A 40 -3.30 15.80 -7.57
C LYS A 40 -3.28 14.31 -7.91
N ILE A 41 -4.24 13.54 -7.39
CA ILE A 41 -4.27 12.07 -7.52
C ILE A 41 -5.43 11.60 -8.40
N TYR A 42 -6.65 12.12 -8.18
CA TYR A 42 -7.83 11.83 -9.00
C TYR A 42 -8.68 13.08 -9.19
N ARG A 43 -9.39 13.21 -10.32
CA ARG A 43 -10.37 14.29 -10.52
C ARG A 43 -11.73 13.90 -9.95
N TRP A 44 -12.31 14.79 -9.15
CA TRP A 44 -13.67 14.64 -8.61
C TRP A 44 -14.74 14.96 -9.67
N GLY A 45 -15.88 14.26 -9.62
CA GLY A 45 -17.15 14.73 -10.19
C GLY A 45 -17.39 14.54 -11.69
N ALA A 46 -16.52 13.82 -12.42
CA ALA A 46 -16.66 13.68 -13.88
C ALA A 46 -17.03 12.27 -14.38
N GLY A 47 -17.31 11.30 -13.49
CA GLY A 47 -17.48 9.90 -13.90
C GLY A 47 -16.24 9.30 -14.61
N SER A 48 -15.11 9.99 -14.51
CA SER A 48 -13.86 9.63 -15.19
C SER A 48 -13.06 8.68 -14.31
N GLU A 49 -12.68 7.53 -14.89
CA GLU A 49 -11.69 6.61 -14.32
C GLU A 49 -10.26 7.16 -14.48
N TYR A 50 -10.08 8.19 -15.31
CA TYR A 50 -8.81 8.83 -15.58
C TYR A 50 -8.51 9.91 -14.55
N GLY A 51 -7.60 9.61 -13.61
CA GLY A 51 -6.92 10.59 -12.77
C GLY A 51 -5.76 11.25 -13.50
N SER A 52 -5.49 12.54 -13.24
CA SER A 52 -4.19 13.13 -13.55
C SER A 52 -3.28 12.90 -12.36
N TRP A 53 -2.24 12.09 -12.53
CA TRP A 53 -1.27 11.79 -11.50
C TRP A 53 -0.22 12.88 -11.47
N LEU A 54 -0.11 13.60 -10.36
CA LEU A 54 1.12 14.36 -10.12
C LEU A 54 2.17 13.38 -9.65
N PHE A 55 3.12 13.11 -10.54
CA PHE A 55 4.37 12.47 -10.21
C PHE A 55 5.05 13.25 -9.08
N ARG A 56 5.65 12.54 -8.11
CA ARG A 56 6.53 13.15 -7.10
C ARG A 56 7.70 13.92 -7.76
N VAL A 57 7.96 13.61 -9.02
CA VAL A 57 8.96 14.25 -9.90
C VAL A 57 8.23 15.11 -10.93
N TYR A 58 8.51 16.41 -10.93
CA TYR A 58 7.93 17.35 -11.90
C TYR A 58 8.94 17.67 -13.00
N GLU A 59 8.43 18.04 -14.18
CA GLU A 59 9.23 18.47 -15.31
C GLU A 59 9.77 19.89 -15.09
N TYR A 60 11.09 20.04 -15.24
CA TYR A 60 11.78 21.32 -15.29
C TYR A 60 12.28 21.56 -16.71
N PHE A 61 11.60 22.44 -17.45
CA PHE A 61 11.94 22.75 -18.83
C PHE A 61 13.00 23.86 -18.92
N GLU A 62 14.12 23.56 -19.56
CA GLU A 62 15.17 24.52 -19.89
C GLU A 62 15.01 24.95 -21.35
N TYR A 63 14.66 26.22 -21.59
CA TYR A 63 14.54 26.73 -22.95
C TYR A 63 15.91 26.88 -23.62
N SER A 64 16.09 26.21 -24.76
CA SER A 64 17.19 26.52 -25.68
C SER A 64 16.83 27.70 -26.58
N ASP A 65 15.55 27.82 -26.96
CA ASP A 65 14.99 28.97 -27.67
C ASP A 65 13.58 29.27 -27.13
N LYS A 66 13.43 30.45 -26.51
CA LYS A 66 12.18 30.89 -25.88
C LYS A 66 11.09 31.27 -26.89
N ILE A 67 11.45 31.72 -28.09
CA ILE A 67 10.47 32.14 -29.12
C ILE A 67 9.90 30.91 -29.80
N ALA A 68 10.75 29.94 -30.14
CA ALA A 68 10.33 28.68 -30.75
C ALA A 68 9.70 27.70 -29.74
N GLY A 69 9.87 27.92 -28.44
CA GLY A 69 9.32 27.07 -27.38
C GLY A 69 10.01 25.70 -27.30
N ILE A 70 11.26 25.60 -27.73
CA ILE A 70 12.05 24.36 -27.72
C ILE A 70 13.13 24.40 -26.63
N GLY A 71 13.53 23.22 -26.17
CA GLY A 71 14.41 23.10 -25.01
C GLY A 71 14.62 21.68 -24.55
N TRP A 72 15.24 21.56 -23.38
CA TRP A 72 15.57 20.30 -22.72
C TRP A 72 14.65 20.07 -21.54
N VAL A 73 14.26 18.81 -21.34
CA VAL A 73 13.42 18.38 -20.24
C VAL A 73 14.30 17.78 -19.15
N HIS A 74 14.26 18.38 -17.96
CA HIS A 74 14.95 17.88 -16.78
C HIS A 74 13.96 17.37 -15.75
N ILE A 75 14.40 16.39 -14.96
CA ILE A 75 13.66 15.86 -13.83
C ILE A 75 14.58 15.79 -12.60
N ILE A 76 14.04 16.13 -11.43
CA ILE A 76 14.78 16.03 -10.17
C ILE A 76 14.11 14.94 -9.33
N TYR A 77 14.84 13.85 -9.09
CA TYR A 77 14.41 12.78 -8.21
C TYR A 77 15.04 12.94 -6.82
N GLN A 78 14.22 12.87 -5.78
CA GLN A 78 14.65 12.91 -4.39
C GLN A 78 14.60 11.50 -3.81
N PRO A 79 15.74 10.80 -3.66
CA PRO A 79 15.76 9.44 -3.15
C PRO A 79 15.48 9.34 -1.64
N PHE A 80 15.65 10.44 -0.90
CA PHE A 80 15.42 10.51 0.54
C PHE A 80 14.59 11.74 0.86
N THR A 81 13.52 11.54 1.63
CA THR A 81 12.65 12.61 2.11
C THR A 81 12.49 12.52 3.62
N ALA A 82 12.23 13.67 4.25
CA ALA A 82 12.06 13.76 5.69
C ALA A 82 10.84 12.96 6.15
N GLU A 83 9.78 12.95 5.33
CA GLU A 83 8.51 12.29 5.59
C GLU A 83 8.63 10.76 5.58
N GLU A 84 9.38 10.19 4.62
CA GLU A 84 9.65 8.75 4.60
C GLU A 84 10.46 8.33 5.83
N THR A 85 11.49 9.13 6.16
CA THR A 85 12.36 8.91 7.32
C THR A 85 11.57 9.00 8.63
N LEU A 86 10.64 9.95 8.73
CA LEU A 86 9.75 10.14 9.88
C LEU A 86 8.87 8.90 10.10
N LEU A 87 8.31 8.32 9.03
CA LEU A 87 7.51 7.09 9.12
C LEU A 87 8.37 5.87 9.47
N CYS A 88 9.61 5.80 8.97
CA CYS A 88 10.58 4.78 9.40
C CYS A 88 10.92 4.90 10.90
N ARG A 89 11.06 6.13 11.41
CA ARG A 89 11.30 6.39 12.84
C ARG A 89 10.09 5.99 13.69
N ALA A 90 8.88 6.38 13.30
CA ALA A 90 7.65 5.97 13.99
C ALA A 90 7.53 4.45 14.12
N GLU A 91 7.86 3.72 13.05
CA GLU A 91 7.91 2.26 13.06
C GLU A 91 8.92 1.71 14.06
N ALA A 92 10.15 2.24 14.06
CA ALA A 92 11.17 1.83 15.01
C ALA A 92 10.76 2.11 16.47
N GLU A 93 10.17 3.27 16.75
CA GLU A 93 9.69 3.65 18.07
C GLU A 93 8.58 2.72 18.57
N LEU A 94 7.67 2.31 17.69
CA LEU A 94 6.66 1.30 18.00
C LEU A 94 7.30 -0.03 18.44
N TYR A 95 8.31 -0.50 17.71
CA TYR A 95 9.03 -1.73 18.08
C TYR A 95 9.85 -1.60 19.37
N LEU A 96 10.30 -0.40 19.70
CA LEU A 96 10.93 -0.09 20.99
C LEU A 96 9.93 0.03 22.15
N GLY A 97 8.62 -0.11 21.90
CA GLY A 97 7.56 0.04 22.90
C GLY A 97 7.26 1.50 23.26
N GLN A 98 7.65 2.45 22.41
CA GLN A 98 7.45 3.88 22.60
C GLN A 98 6.30 4.39 21.74
N SER A 99 5.10 3.80 21.90
CA SER A 99 3.93 4.10 21.08
C SER A 99 3.54 5.58 21.08
N ASP A 100 3.69 6.29 22.20
CA ASP A 100 3.38 7.72 22.29
C ASP A 100 4.23 8.55 21.32
N LYS A 101 5.51 8.21 21.16
CA LYS A 101 6.41 8.89 20.22
C LYS A 101 6.09 8.53 18.77
N ALA A 102 5.77 7.26 18.53
CA ALA A 102 5.33 6.83 17.19
C ALA A 102 4.08 7.60 16.75
N ILE A 103 3.12 7.82 17.65
CA ILE A 103 1.91 8.62 17.37
C ILE A 103 2.26 10.09 17.15
N GLN A 104 3.21 10.65 17.91
CA GLN A 104 3.70 12.00 17.70
C GLN A 104 4.34 12.18 16.30
N ASP A 105 5.13 11.21 15.85
CA ASP A 105 5.71 11.21 14.51
C ASP A 105 4.64 11.11 13.42
N LEU A 106 3.63 10.26 13.63
CA LEU A 106 2.47 10.18 12.74
C LEU A 106 1.68 11.50 12.71
N GLU A 107 1.54 12.18 13.84
CA GLU A 107 0.90 13.48 13.93
C GLU A 107 1.66 14.53 13.13
N PHE A 108 3.00 14.60 13.28
CA PHE A 108 3.86 15.47 12.47
C PHE A 108 3.72 15.17 10.97
N TRP A 109 3.64 13.90 10.58
CA TRP A 109 3.37 13.55 9.19
C TRP A 109 2.03 14.10 8.73
N THR A 110 0.94 13.93 9.50
CA THR A 110 -0.38 14.45 9.11
C THR A 110 -0.41 15.98 9.03
N ALA A 111 0.27 16.67 9.93
CA ALA A 111 0.42 18.12 9.90
C ALA A 111 1.15 18.58 8.62
N SER A 112 2.19 17.86 8.17
CA SER A 112 2.88 18.14 6.90
C SER A 112 1.94 18.04 5.68
N LYS A 113 0.83 17.30 5.81
CA LYS A 113 -0.19 17.12 4.77
C LYS A 113 -1.39 18.04 4.92
N GLN A 114 -1.26 19.11 5.70
CA GLN A 114 -2.30 20.12 5.96
C GLN A 114 -3.55 19.53 6.63
N ILE A 115 -3.36 18.57 7.53
CA ILE A 115 -4.42 18.03 8.38
C ILE A 115 -4.28 18.67 9.76
N ASP A 116 -5.22 19.55 10.10
CA ASP A 116 -5.19 20.31 11.36
C ASP A 116 -5.79 19.54 12.55
N ALA A 117 -6.49 18.43 12.28
CA ALA A 117 -7.12 17.65 13.33
C ALA A 117 -6.08 16.77 14.06
N PRO A 118 -6.08 16.76 15.42
CA PRO A 118 -5.07 16.03 16.18
C PRO A 118 -5.19 14.52 15.96
N LEU A 119 -4.06 13.83 15.96
CA LEU A 119 -4.01 12.37 15.88
C LEU A 119 -3.85 11.78 17.29
N THR A 120 -4.77 10.91 17.69
CA THR A 120 -4.76 10.27 19.01
C THR A 120 -4.84 8.75 18.88
N GLN A 121 -4.39 8.03 19.92
CA GLN A 121 -4.53 6.57 20.00
C GLN A 121 -5.99 6.12 19.75
N GLU A 122 -6.96 6.81 20.36
CA GLU A 122 -8.39 6.50 20.19
C GLU A 122 -8.84 6.59 18.73
N LYS A 123 -8.38 7.61 17.98
CA LYS A 123 -8.71 7.77 16.55
C LYS A 123 -8.09 6.66 15.71
N ILE A 124 -6.86 6.25 16.04
CA ILE A 124 -6.17 5.12 15.40
C ILE A 124 -6.94 3.83 15.67
N ASP A 125 -7.24 3.53 16.93
CA ASP A 125 -7.97 2.32 17.32
C ASP A 125 -9.36 2.28 16.66
N ASN A 126 -10.08 3.39 16.63
CA ASN A 126 -11.38 3.45 15.98
C ASN A 126 -11.33 3.15 14.47
N LYS A 127 -10.24 3.54 13.79
CA LYS A 127 -10.05 3.31 12.35
C LYS A 127 -9.57 1.88 12.04
N TYR A 128 -8.67 1.34 12.85
CA TYR A 128 -7.97 0.07 12.58
C TYR A 128 -8.38 -1.08 13.50
N LYS A 129 -9.41 -0.94 14.34
CA LYS A 129 -9.96 -2.07 15.11
C LYS A 129 -10.47 -3.20 14.22
N GLY A 130 -10.44 -4.42 14.75
CA GLY A 130 -10.96 -5.62 14.10
C GLY A 130 -9.89 -6.41 13.34
N THR A 131 -10.37 -7.32 12.50
CA THR A 131 -9.55 -8.24 11.70
C THR A 131 -9.57 -7.88 10.21
N PRO A 132 -8.62 -8.40 9.41
CA PRO A 132 -8.64 -8.34 7.95
C PRO A 132 -9.99 -8.54 7.25
N GLU A 133 -10.82 -9.44 7.77
CA GLU A 133 -12.13 -9.80 7.20
C GLU A 133 -13.20 -8.76 7.52
N SER A 134 -13.09 -8.14 8.69
CA SER A 134 -14.06 -7.14 9.19
C SER A 134 -13.69 -5.71 8.82
N ASN A 135 -12.41 -5.44 8.56
CA ASN A 135 -11.88 -4.10 8.33
C ASN A 135 -10.85 -4.07 7.20
N ILE A 136 -11.24 -3.41 6.10
CA ILE A 136 -10.42 -3.26 4.88
C ILE A 136 -9.08 -2.53 5.12
N TRP A 137 -8.97 -1.76 6.21
CA TRP A 137 -7.77 -0.99 6.58
C TRP A 137 -6.74 -1.81 7.35
N VAL A 138 -7.14 -2.98 7.88
CA VAL A 138 -6.29 -3.85 8.70
C VAL A 138 -5.65 -4.90 7.83
N ASN A 139 -4.34 -4.82 7.60
CA ASN A 139 -3.63 -5.75 6.72
C ASN A 139 -3.58 -7.17 7.30
N ASP A 140 -3.60 -8.17 6.42
CA ASP A 140 -3.46 -9.58 6.77
C ASP A 140 -1.96 -9.84 6.77
N MET A 141 -1.38 -9.87 7.97
CA MET A 141 0.05 -9.79 8.22
C MET A 141 0.49 -11.02 8.99
N HIS A 142 1.66 -11.53 8.62
CA HIS A 142 2.26 -12.72 9.23
C HIS A 142 3.71 -12.47 9.71
N PRO A 143 4.00 -11.40 10.47
CA PRO A 143 5.38 -11.03 10.81
C PRO A 143 6.13 -12.15 11.55
N GLN A 144 5.45 -12.89 12.41
CA GLN A 144 6.05 -14.01 13.15
C GLN A 144 6.44 -15.19 12.25
N GLN A 145 5.75 -15.36 11.12
CA GLN A 145 6.11 -16.37 10.11
C GLN A 145 7.23 -15.89 9.19
N MET A 146 7.42 -14.57 9.09
CA MET A 146 8.53 -13.99 8.32
C MET A 146 9.86 -14.06 9.08
N SER A 147 9.86 -13.80 10.38
CA SER A 147 11.05 -13.90 11.23
C SER A 147 10.68 -14.08 12.70
N SER A 148 11.39 -14.97 13.38
CA SER A 148 11.27 -15.16 14.84
C SER A 148 11.75 -13.97 15.66
N GLN A 149 12.41 -12.99 15.03
CA GLN A 149 12.91 -11.78 15.70
C GLN A 149 11.84 -10.69 15.86
N PHE A 150 10.68 -10.82 15.22
CA PHE A 150 9.61 -9.84 15.37
C PHE A 150 9.05 -9.85 16.79
N LYS A 151 9.02 -8.66 17.42
CA LYS A 151 8.27 -8.43 18.65
C LYS A 151 6.79 -8.70 18.38
N VAL A 152 6.15 -9.46 19.26
CA VAL A 152 4.69 -9.61 19.28
C VAL A 152 4.09 -8.32 19.79
N LEU A 153 3.31 -7.66 18.95
CA LEU A 153 2.60 -6.43 19.29
C LEU A 153 1.26 -6.77 19.94
N ASN A 154 0.82 -5.95 20.89
CA ASN A 154 -0.55 -6.02 21.39
C ASN A 154 -1.55 -5.44 20.36
N GLU A 155 -2.86 -5.49 20.65
CA GLU A 155 -3.89 -5.01 19.73
C GLU A 155 -3.74 -3.52 19.38
N GLN A 156 -3.52 -2.66 20.38
CA GLN A 156 -3.33 -1.21 20.19
C GLN A 156 -2.06 -0.90 19.39
N GLU A 157 -0.95 -1.56 19.69
CA GLU A 157 0.30 -1.45 18.94
C GLU A 157 0.13 -1.92 17.50
N THR A 158 -0.69 -2.97 17.26
CA THR A 158 -1.02 -3.46 15.93
C THR A 158 -1.86 -2.46 15.13
N ASN A 159 -2.77 -1.74 15.79
CA ASN A 159 -3.53 -0.65 15.16
C ASN A 159 -2.60 0.51 14.75
N VAL A 160 -1.62 0.85 15.60
CA VAL A 160 -0.59 1.84 15.26
C VAL A 160 0.26 1.36 14.08
N LEU A 161 0.66 0.08 14.05
CA LEU A 161 1.38 -0.50 12.90
C LEU A 161 0.57 -0.39 11.59
N ASN A 162 -0.73 -0.73 11.63
CA ASN A 162 -1.60 -0.57 10.47
C ASN A 162 -1.70 0.90 10.03
N CYS A 163 -1.72 1.84 10.98
CA CYS A 163 -1.67 3.27 10.69
C CYS A 163 -0.37 3.68 9.99
N ILE A 164 0.79 3.24 10.50
CA ILE A 164 2.09 3.49 9.89
C ILE A 164 2.11 2.94 8.47
N LEU A 165 1.69 1.69 8.25
CA LEU A 165 1.67 1.07 6.94
C LEU A 165 0.69 1.74 5.97
N HIS A 166 -0.40 2.33 6.47
CA HIS A 166 -1.31 3.14 5.68
C HIS A 166 -0.63 4.45 5.25
N PHE A 167 0.01 5.17 6.17
CA PHE A 167 0.67 6.44 5.84
C PHE A 167 1.85 6.22 4.90
N ARG A 168 2.65 5.17 5.13
CA ARG A 168 3.73 4.75 4.22
C ARG A 168 3.20 4.47 2.81
N ARG A 169 2.04 3.82 2.69
CA ARG A 169 1.42 3.56 1.39
C ARG A 169 1.10 4.85 0.63
N ILE A 170 0.63 5.88 1.33
CA ILE A 170 0.34 7.19 0.74
C ILE A 170 1.64 7.90 0.37
N GLU A 171 2.61 7.94 1.29
CA GLU A 171 3.86 8.68 1.13
C GLU A 171 4.77 8.10 0.05
N THR A 172 4.93 6.77 0.00
CA THR A 172 5.86 6.10 -0.93
C THR A 172 5.16 5.60 -2.19
N MET A 173 4.02 6.19 -2.53
CA MET A 173 3.27 5.82 -3.72
C MET A 173 4.13 6.08 -4.96
N PHE A 174 4.22 5.08 -5.85
CA PHE A 174 5.04 5.08 -7.06
C PHE A 174 6.56 4.99 -6.89
N GLU A 175 7.07 4.85 -5.66
CA GLU A 175 8.52 4.69 -5.41
C GLU A 175 8.95 3.22 -5.31
N GLY A 176 8.01 2.29 -5.45
CA GLY A 176 8.27 0.85 -5.35
C GLY A 176 8.53 0.34 -3.93
N LEU A 177 8.61 1.22 -2.92
CA LEU A 177 8.93 0.85 -1.55
C LEU A 177 7.88 -0.06 -0.89
N ARG A 178 6.63 -0.03 -1.37
CA ARG A 178 5.54 -0.87 -0.86
C ARG A 178 5.83 -2.37 -0.94
N TRP A 179 6.62 -2.82 -1.94
CA TRP A 179 6.96 -4.23 -2.06
C TRP A 179 7.82 -4.72 -0.88
N PHE A 180 8.69 -3.87 -0.35
CA PHE A 180 9.49 -4.20 0.82
C PHE A 180 8.63 -4.33 2.07
N ASP A 181 7.65 -3.44 2.27
CA ASP A 181 6.69 -3.57 3.38
C ASP A 181 5.88 -4.88 3.26
N ILE A 182 5.42 -5.23 2.05
CA ILE A 182 4.68 -6.47 1.79
C ILE A 182 5.50 -7.70 2.16
N LYS A 183 6.79 -7.71 1.80
CA LYS A 183 7.68 -8.83 2.13
C LYS A 183 8.03 -8.87 3.62
N ARG A 184 8.39 -7.73 4.22
CA ARG A 184 8.81 -7.64 5.62
C ARG A 184 7.72 -8.11 6.59
N TYR A 185 6.48 -7.73 6.32
CA TYR A 185 5.33 -8.07 7.17
C TYR A 185 4.55 -9.30 6.73
N GLY A 186 4.97 -9.96 5.64
CA GLY A 186 4.22 -11.08 5.09
C GLY A 186 2.79 -10.69 4.73
N ILE A 187 2.58 -9.48 4.19
CA ILE A 187 1.23 -9.00 3.86
C ILE A 187 0.70 -9.81 2.70
N THR A 188 -0.44 -10.49 2.86
CA THR A 188 -1.14 -11.15 1.75
C THR A 188 -1.61 -10.11 0.73
N VAL A 189 -1.31 -10.33 -0.55
CA VAL A 189 -1.75 -9.44 -1.64
C VAL A 189 -2.91 -10.10 -2.35
N HIS A 190 -4.00 -9.36 -2.51
CA HIS A 190 -5.10 -9.74 -3.36
C HIS A 190 -5.09 -8.83 -4.61
N HIS A 191 -5.39 -9.40 -5.75
CA HIS A 191 -5.55 -8.71 -7.01
C HIS A 191 -6.86 -9.17 -7.63
N ALA A 192 -7.80 -8.24 -7.78
CA ALA A 192 -9.01 -8.48 -8.55
C ALA A 192 -8.83 -7.84 -9.93
N TYR A 193 -9.02 -8.60 -11.01
CA TYR A 193 -8.88 -8.08 -12.37
C TYR A 193 -9.96 -8.67 -13.28
N ARG A 194 -10.38 -7.92 -14.30
CA ARG A 194 -11.36 -8.40 -15.27
C ARG A 194 -10.71 -9.28 -16.33
N GLY A 195 -11.34 -10.40 -16.64
CA GLY A 195 -10.91 -11.30 -17.70
C GLY A 195 -11.17 -10.74 -19.10
N PRO A 196 -10.73 -11.45 -20.16
CA PRO A 196 -11.08 -11.10 -21.54
C PRO A 196 -12.57 -11.28 -21.86
N VAL A 197 -13.32 -11.98 -20.99
CA VAL A 197 -14.78 -12.11 -21.06
C VAL A 197 -15.41 -11.01 -20.22
N GLU A 198 -16.32 -10.25 -20.84
CA GLU A 198 -17.07 -9.19 -20.18
C GLU A 198 -17.88 -9.78 -19.01
N ASP A 199 -17.79 -9.13 -17.83
CA ASP A 199 -18.43 -9.49 -16.54
C ASP A 199 -17.77 -10.57 -15.65
N GLU A 200 -16.64 -11.17 -16.04
CA GLU A 200 -15.88 -12.08 -15.16
C GLU A 200 -14.79 -11.33 -14.36
N ILE A 201 -14.90 -11.34 -13.03
CA ILE A 201 -13.86 -10.83 -12.12
C ILE A 201 -13.03 -12.03 -11.63
N HIS A 202 -11.73 -12.01 -11.92
CA HIS A 202 -10.78 -12.99 -11.42
C HIS A 202 -10.07 -12.48 -10.18
N HIS A 203 -9.79 -13.39 -9.24
CA HIS A 203 -9.09 -13.09 -8.00
C HIS A 203 -7.78 -13.87 -7.96
N ASP A 204 -6.65 -13.17 -7.98
CA ASP A 204 -5.35 -13.77 -7.69
C ASP A 204 -4.89 -13.37 -6.29
N TYR A 205 -4.31 -14.32 -5.59
CA TYR A 205 -3.79 -14.15 -4.25
C TYR A 205 -2.31 -14.52 -4.25
N LEU A 206 -1.51 -13.60 -3.74
CA LEU A 206 -0.13 -13.85 -3.40
C LEU A 206 -0.03 -14.04 -1.89
N GLN A 207 -0.01 -15.28 -1.45
CA GLN A 207 0.10 -15.65 -0.03
C GLN A 207 1.44 -15.23 0.55
N TRP A 208 1.54 -15.04 1.88
CA TRP A 208 2.74 -14.53 2.55
C TRP A 208 4.03 -15.33 2.26
N ASN A 209 3.91 -16.64 2.07
CA ASN A 209 4.99 -17.59 1.77
C ASN A 209 5.16 -17.90 0.28
N ASP A 210 4.43 -17.22 -0.60
CA ASP A 210 4.44 -17.54 -2.02
C ASP A 210 5.83 -17.26 -2.66
N PRO A 211 6.47 -18.25 -3.31
CA PRO A 211 7.77 -18.08 -3.93
C PRO A 211 7.82 -17.00 -5.04
N ARG A 212 6.67 -16.66 -5.65
CA ARG A 212 6.55 -15.57 -6.65
C ARG A 212 6.92 -14.19 -6.07
N ARG A 213 7.01 -14.05 -4.74
CA ARG A 213 7.47 -12.82 -4.05
C ARG A 213 8.95 -12.47 -4.27
N VAL A 214 9.75 -13.42 -4.75
CA VAL A 214 11.18 -13.21 -5.01
C VAL A 214 11.43 -13.16 -6.51
N LEU A 215 12.16 -12.13 -6.96
CA LEU A 215 12.56 -12.00 -8.36
C LEU A 215 13.53 -13.13 -8.75
N GLN A 216 13.36 -13.64 -9.97
CA GLN A 216 14.25 -14.64 -10.54
C GLN A 216 15.57 -13.96 -10.88
N ILE A 217 16.68 -14.60 -10.54
CA ILE A 217 17.97 -14.15 -11.04
C ILE A 217 18.02 -14.22 -12.58
N PRO A 218 18.73 -13.31 -13.26
CA PRO A 218 18.80 -13.30 -14.72
C PRO A 218 19.29 -14.63 -15.33
N ASN A 219 18.76 -14.99 -16.50
CA ASN A 219 19.05 -16.28 -17.16
C ASN A 219 20.54 -16.49 -17.49
N ASN A 220 21.29 -15.42 -17.77
CA ASN A 220 22.73 -15.49 -18.01
C ASN A 220 23.51 -15.88 -16.73
N VAL A 221 23.01 -15.50 -15.55
CA VAL A 221 23.60 -15.89 -14.26
C VAL A 221 23.32 -17.36 -13.97
N ILE A 222 22.13 -17.85 -14.30
CA ILE A 222 21.79 -19.28 -14.21
C ILE A 222 22.67 -20.10 -15.16
N ALA A 223 22.82 -19.65 -16.40
CA ALA A 223 23.68 -20.29 -17.41
C ALA A 223 25.16 -20.30 -17.00
N ALA A 224 25.60 -19.34 -16.18
CA ALA A 224 26.94 -19.30 -15.60
C ALA A 224 27.15 -20.29 -14.43
N GLY A 225 26.13 -21.07 -14.06
CA GLY A 225 26.21 -22.13 -13.05
C GLY A 225 25.66 -21.78 -11.67
N TYR A 226 25.04 -20.61 -11.50
CA TYR A 226 24.38 -20.26 -10.24
C TYR A 226 22.98 -20.91 -10.15
N PRO A 227 22.58 -21.40 -8.95
CA PRO A 227 21.26 -21.99 -8.77
C PRO A 227 20.16 -20.94 -8.99
N SER A 228 19.09 -21.34 -9.66
CA SER A 228 17.90 -20.50 -9.80
C SER A 228 17.29 -20.17 -8.45
N THR A 229 16.70 -18.98 -8.31
CA THR A 229 15.81 -18.66 -7.19
C THR A 229 14.75 -19.76 -7.05
N ASP A 230 14.59 -20.31 -5.84
CA ASP A 230 13.56 -21.30 -5.58
C ASP A 230 12.17 -20.67 -5.74
N ARG A 231 11.46 -21.11 -6.78
CA ARG A 231 10.10 -20.68 -7.11
C ARG A 231 9.10 -21.83 -7.13
N THR A 232 9.55 -23.01 -6.73
CA THR A 232 8.80 -24.27 -6.86
C THR A 232 8.06 -24.58 -5.57
N GLN A 233 6.87 -24.01 -5.40
CA GLN A 233 5.81 -24.67 -4.65
C GLN A 233 4.73 -25.10 -5.65
N THR A 234 4.29 -26.35 -5.53
CA THR A 234 3.00 -26.79 -6.09
C THR A 234 1.94 -25.87 -5.49
N LEU A 235 1.41 -24.95 -6.30
CA LEU A 235 0.25 -24.16 -5.91
C LEU A 235 -0.83 -25.17 -5.45
N PRO A 236 -1.41 -25.03 -4.24
CA PRO A 236 -2.70 -25.66 -4.01
C PRO A 236 -3.61 -25.13 -5.12
N ASP A 237 -4.27 -26.05 -5.81
CA ASP A 237 -5.02 -25.79 -7.03
C ASP A 237 -5.84 -24.49 -6.87
N GLN A 238 -5.52 -23.46 -7.67
CA GLN A 238 -6.25 -22.18 -7.62
C GLN A 238 -7.71 -22.34 -8.08
N SER A 239 -8.13 -23.58 -8.39
CA SER A 239 -9.51 -24.02 -8.61
C SER A 239 -10.30 -24.29 -7.32
N SER A 240 -9.70 -24.19 -6.12
CA SER A 240 -10.50 -24.19 -4.89
C SER A 240 -11.27 -22.88 -4.82
N VAL A 241 -12.42 -22.85 -5.50
CA VAL A 241 -13.62 -22.16 -5.08
C VAL A 241 -13.57 -22.14 -3.57
N MET A 242 -13.54 -20.95 -2.95
CA MET A 242 -13.93 -20.85 -1.56
C MET A 242 -15.29 -21.53 -1.51
N THR A 243 -15.32 -22.78 -1.04
CA THR A 243 -16.56 -23.39 -0.61
C THR A 243 -17.15 -22.34 0.30
N SER A 244 -18.26 -21.78 -0.12
CA SER A 244 -19.14 -21.00 0.72
C SER A 244 -19.35 -21.88 1.94
N ASN A 245 -18.53 -21.70 2.98
CA ASN A 245 -18.81 -22.34 4.25
C ASN A 245 -20.14 -21.70 4.66
N PRO A 246 -21.22 -22.47 4.66
CA PRO A 246 -22.52 -21.92 4.94
C PRO A 246 -22.46 -21.29 6.33
N ILE A 247 -23.05 -20.11 6.42
CA ILE A 247 -23.43 -19.50 7.67
C ILE A 247 -24.18 -20.57 8.50
N LEU A 248 -23.72 -20.76 9.75
CA LEU A 248 -24.29 -21.52 10.88
C LEU A 248 -23.78 -22.98 11.09
N ALA A 249 -23.16 -23.22 12.26
CA ALA A 249 -23.78 -23.91 13.41
C ALA A 249 -22.72 -24.46 14.39
N GLU A 250 -22.46 -23.69 15.46
CA GLU A 250 -22.50 -24.01 16.90
C GLU A 250 -21.65 -23.00 17.70
#